data_AF-M6GL65-F1
#
_entry.id   AF-M6GL65-F1
#
_cell.length_a   1.000
_cell.length_b   1.000
_cell.length_c   1.000
_cell.angle_alpha   90.00
_cell.angle_beta   90.00
_cell.angle_gamma   90.00
#
_symmetry.space_group_name_H-M   'P 1'
#
loop_
_entity.id
_entity.type
_entity.pdbx_description
1 polymer ?
#
loop_
_entity_poly.entity_id
_entity_poly.type
_entity_poly.pdbx_seq_one_letter_code
_entity_poly.pdbx_strand_id
1 'polypeptide(L)' 'MSSASFIFNQVIEKDRDAKMKRTSNRPIPSGRISVVQATLVGIAMMGSSFYVLAVYVNLLTALCAFAALISYVFLYTIF' A
#
# COMPACT_ATOMS: atom_id res chain seq x y z
N MET A 1 -9.04 -1.18 2.60
CA MET A 1 -7.88 -0.29 2.35
C MET A 1 -6.54 -0.83 2.87
N SER A 2 -6.49 -1.53 4.01
CA SER A 2 -5.22 -1.92 4.67
C SER A 2 -4.26 -2.72 3.79
N SER A 3 -4.76 -3.67 2.98
CA SER A 3 -3.92 -4.46 2.07
C SER A 3 -3.17 -3.59 1.05
N ALA A 4 -3.82 -2.56 0.50
CA ALA A 4 -3.17 -1.61 -0.39
C ALA A 4 -2.07 -0.82 0.34
N SER A 5 -2.33 -0.37 1.57
CA SER A 5 -1.34 0.31 2.41
C SER A 5 -0.10 -0.56 2.67
N PHE A 6 -0.27 -1.85 3.01
CA PHE A 6 0.86 -2.76 3.22
C PHE A 6 1.69 -3.01 1.95
N ILE A 7 1.04 -3.09 0.79
CA ILE A 7 1.72 -3.28 -0.50
C ILE A 7 2.52 -2.01 -0.84
N PHE A 8 1.91 -0.84 -0.75
CA PHE A 8 2.60 0.43 -1.02
C PHE A 8 3.75 0.67 -0.04
N ASN A 9 3.59 0.32 1.24
CA ASN A 9 4.68 0.41 2.22
C ASN A 9 5.91 -0.39 1.77
N GLN A 10 5.73 -1.66 1.40
CA GLN A 10 6.83 -2.51 0.96
C GLN A 10 7.43 -2.10 -0.39
N VAL A 11 6.63 -1.50 -1.27
CA VAL A 11 7.12 -0.94 -2.55
C VAL A 11 8.03 0.25 -2.30
N ILE A 12 7.62 1.18 -1.44
CA ILE A 12 8.36 2.42 -1.16
C ILE A 12 9.58 2.14 -0.28
N GLU A 13 9.45 1.28 0.73
CA GLU A 13 10.55 0.95 1.64
C GLU A 13 11.48 -0.14 1.11
N LYS A 14 11.29 -0.63 -0.12
CA LYS A 14 12.05 -1.76 -0.69
C LYS A 14 13.54 -1.70 -0.39
N ASP A 15 14.18 -0.56 -0.64
CA ASP A 15 15.63 -0.41 -0.48
C ASP A 15 16.07 -0.35 0.99
N ARG A 16 15.22 0.18 1.88
CA ARG A 16 15.45 0.17 3.34
C ARG A 16 15.26 -1.26 3.88
N ASP A 17 14.19 -1.91 3.48
CA ASP A 17 13.87 -3.28 3.89
C ASP A 17 14.95 -4.28 3.45
N ALA A 18 15.51 -4.12 2.25
CA ALA A 18 16.59 -4.98 1.76
C ALA A 18 17.85 -4.95 2.66
N LYS A 19 18.08 -3.86 3.39
CA LYS A 19 19.24 -3.68 4.27
C LYS A 19 18.98 -4.12 5.72
N MET A 20 17.75 -4.45 6.07
CA MET A 20 17.35 -4.82 7.44
C MET A 20 17.30 -6.35 7.61
N LYS A 21 17.99 -6.89 8.62
CA LYS A 21 17.94 -8.33 8.97
C LYS A 21 16.53 -8.90 9.14
N ARG A 22 15.58 -8.09 9.62
CA ARG A 22 14.21 -8.51 9.91
C ARG A 22 13.29 -8.50 8.67
N THR A 23 13.51 -7.59 7.71
CA THR A 23 12.58 -7.34 6.61
C THR A 23 13.16 -7.61 5.22
N SER A 24 14.44 -7.99 5.12
CA SER A 24 15.10 -8.35 3.86
C SER A 24 14.45 -9.53 3.13
N ASN A 25 13.80 -10.44 3.86
CA ASN A 25 13.10 -11.60 3.30
C ASN A 25 11.67 -11.31 2.82
N ARG A 26 11.20 -10.05 2.91
CA ARG A 26 9.88 -9.68 2.37
C ARG A 26 9.82 -9.89 0.84
N PRO A 27 8.65 -10.16 0.24
CA PRO A 27 8.53 -10.57 -1.16
C PRO A 27 9.10 -9.57 -2.19
N ILE A 28 8.97 -8.27 -1.92
CA ILE A 28 9.42 -7.19 -2.82
C ILE A 28 10.94 -6.93 -2.70
N PRO A 29 11.53 -6.73 -1.50
CA PRO A 29 12.98 -6.56 -1.37
C PRO A 29 13.79 -7.81 -1.71
N SER A 30 13.23 -9.02 -1.49
CA SER A 30 13.87 -10.28 -1.91
C SER A 30 13.74 -10.58 -3.41
N GLY A 31 13.03 -9.75 -4.17
CA GLY A 31 12.87 -9.89 -5.62
C GLY A 31 11.90 -10.99 -6.08
N ARG A 32 11.17 -11.64 -5.16
CA ARG A 32 10.17 -12.66 -5.49
C ARG A 32 8.95 -12.07 -6.22
N ILE A 33 8.66 -10.79 -5.98
CA ILE A 33 7.60 -10.04 -6.66
C ILE A 33 8.22 -8.77 -7.25
N SER A 34 7.95 -8.52 -8.54
CA SER A 34 8.37 -7.28 -9.19
C SER A 34 7.66 -6.06 -8.57
N VAL A 35 8.39 -4.96 -8.41
CA VAL A 35 7.84 -3.69 -7.92
C VAL A 35 6.64 -3.26 -8.76
N VAL A 36 6.71 -3.43 -10.08
CA VAL A 36 5.62 -3.06 -11.00
C VAL A 36 4.36 -3.89 -10.73
N GLN A 37 4.52 -5.22 -10.56
CA GLN A 37 3.41 -6.11 -10.26
C GLN A 37 2.78 -5.78 -8.91
N ALA A 38 3.60 -5.54 -7.88
CA ALA A 38 3.13 -5.13 -6.57
C ALA A 38 2.34 -3.81 -6.63
N THR A 39 2.86 -2.79 -7.34
CA THR A 39 2.17 -1.50 -7.50
C THR A 39 0.82 -1.64 -8.20
N LEU A 40 0.73 -2.44 -9.27
CA LEU A 40 -0.53 -2.69 -9.97
C LEU A 40 -1.57 -3.36 -9.05
N VAL A 41 -1.15 -4.37 -8.28
CA VAL A 41 -2.03 -5.03 -7.30
C VAL A 41 -2.44 -4.06 -6.19
N GLY A 42 -1.53 -3.21 -5.71
CA GLY A 42 -1.82 -2.17 -4.72
C GLY A 42 -2.88 -1.19 -5.22
N ILE A 43 -2.76 -0.71 -6.46
CA ILE A 43 -3.75 0.17 -7.10
C ILE A 43 -5.10 -0.53 -7.26
N ALA A 44 -5.11 -1.79 -7.71
CA ALA A 44 -6.34 -2.57 -7.85
C ALA A 44 -7.07 -2.76 -6.51
N MET A 45 -6.33 -3.07 -5.44
CA MET A 45 -6.86 -3.22 -4.08
C MET A 45 -7.38 -1.89 -3.50
N MET A 46 -6.68 -0.79 -3.78
CA MET A 46 -7.10 0.55 -3.40
C MET A 46 -8.41 0.92 -4.09
N GLY A 47 -8.48 0.78 -5.42
CA GLY A 47 -9.68 1.08 -6.21
C GLY A 47 -10.88 0.22 -5.80
N SER A 48 -10.67 -1.10 -5.64
CA SER A 48 -11.72 -2.02 -5.20
C SER A 48 -12.24 -1.68 -3.81
N SER A 49 -11.34 -1.40 -2.86
CA SER A 49 -11.74 -0.99 -1.51
C SER A 49 -12.51 0.33 -1.54
N PHE A 50 -12.03 1.33 -2.29
CA PHE A 50 -12.69 2.61 -2.41
C PHE A 50 -14.09 2.47 -3.01
N TYR A 51 -14.22 1.70 -4.09
CA TYR A 51 -15.50 1.42 -4.74
C TYR A 51 -16.51 0.79 -3.78
N VAL A 52 -16.08 -0.24 -3.03
CA VAL A 52 -16.94 -0.91 -2.05
C VAL A 52 -17.42 0.07 -0.98
N LEU A 53 -16.54 0.90 -0.42
CA LEU A 53 -16.95 1.90 0.58
C LEU A 53 -17.88 2.96 -0.02
N ALA A 54 -17.59 3.44 -1.23
CA ALA A 54 -18.36 4.51 -1.86
C ALA A 54 -19.79 4.06 -2.21
N VAL A 55 -19.96 2.82 -2.69
CA VAL A 55 -21.26 2.29 -3.13
C VAL A 55 -22.08 1.71 -1.99
N TYR A 56 -21.46 0.94 -1.09
CA TYR A 56 -22.20 0.17 -0.07
C TYR A 56 -22.27 0.87 1.30
N VAL A 57 -21.49 1.92 1.52
CA VAL A 57 -21.45 2.64 2.81
C VAL A 57 -21.80 4.11 2.61
N ASN A 58 -20.90 4.89 2.03
CA ASN A 58 -21.09 6.26 1.54
C ASN A 58 -19.74 6.83 1.07
N LEU A 59 -19.82 7.92 0.30
CA LEU A 59 -18.64 8.60 -0.23
C LEU A 59 -17.74 9.19 0.86
N LEU A 60 -18.31 9.70 1.97
CA LEU A 60 -17.53 10.31 3.04
C LEU A 60 -16.59 9.30 3.71
N THR A 61 -17.08 8.10 4.02
CA THR A 61 -16.24 7.02 4.60
C THR A 61 -15.17 6.55 3.61
N ALA A 62 -15.49 6.47 2.31
CA ALA A 62 -14.51 6.14 1.28
C ALA A 62 -13.38 7.18 1.20
N LEU A 63 -13.73 8.47 1.25
CA LEU A 63 -12.77 9.58 1.26
C LEU A 63 -11.92 9.59 2.53
N CYS A 64 -12.51 9.35 3.71
CA CYS A 64 -11.74 9.24 4.96
C CYS A 64 -10.73 8.09 4.91
N ALA A 65 -11.14 6.91 4.42
CA ALA A 65 -10.25 5.76 4.29
C ALA A 65 -9.15 5.99 3.23
N PHE A 66 -9.46 6.73 2.16
CA PHE A 66 -8.48 7.14 1.16
C PHE A 66 -7.49 8.18 1.71
N ALA A 67 -7.98 9.17 2.45
CA ALA A 67 -7.15 10.14 3.14
C ALA A 67 -6.21 9.45 4.14
N ALA A 68 -6.69 8.47 4.91
CA ALA A 68 -5.84 7.68 5.81
C ALA A 68 -4.72 6.93 5.07
N LEU A 69 -5.01 6.37 3.88
CA LEU A 69 -3.99 5.75 3.03
C LEU A 69 -2.96 6.78 2.55
N ILE A 70 -3.40 7.94 2.07
CA ILE A 70 -2.51 9.03 1.64
C ILE A 70 -1.65 9.51 2.81
N SER A 71 -2.25 9.78 3.97
CA SER A 71 -1.53 10.21 5.17
C SER A 71 -0.47 9.19 5.57
N TYR A 72 -0.77 7.89 5.51
CA TYR A 72 0.21 6.86 5.78
C TYR A 72 1.37 6.85 4.76
N VAL A 73 1.06 6.90 3.46
CA VAL A 73 2.10 6.93 2.43
C VAL A 73 2.97 8.19 2.53
N PHE A 74 2.36 9.38 2.60
CA PHE A 74 3.06 10.66 2.62
C PHE A 74 3.76 10.97 3.95
N LEU A 75 3.12 10.74 5.09
CA LEU A 75 3.69 11.13 6.39
C LEU A 75 4.59 10.05 6.98
N TYR A 76 4.29 8.77 6.75
CA TYR A 76 5.05 7.68 7.37
C TYR A 76 6.10 7.06 6.44
N THR A 77 5.84 7.02 5.13
CA THR A 77 6.66 6.21 4.22
C THR A 77 7.66 7.03 3.39
N ILE A 78 7.35 8.30 3.11
CA ILE A 78 8.21 9.19 2.30
C ILE A 78 9.29 9.88 3.16
N PHE A 79 9.04 10.06 4.47
CA PHE A 79 10.06 10.54 5.42
C PHE A 79 10.85 9.37 6.05
#